data_AF-A0A0M0GHU7-F1
#
_entry.id   AF-A0A0M0GHU7-F1
#
_cell.length_a   1.000
_cell.length_b   1.000
_cell.length_c   1.000
_cell.angle_alpha   90.00
_cell.angle_beta   90.00
_cell.angle_gamma   90.00
#
_symmetry.space_group_name_H-M   'P 1'
#
loop_
_entity.id
_entity.type
_entity.pdbx_description
1 polymer ?
#
loop_
_entity_poly.entity_id
_entity_poly.type
_entity_poly.pdbx_seq_one_letter_code
_entity_poly.pdbx_strand_id
1 'polypeptide(L)'
;MKSSFGFDNSFSELDRIPRSQKQKQESLRKIWSGIEERPKSKKNIFPRFLTAAAMAACIMFAIIIFSEDSITRGTSADLVRNSMITQTFIALSETETSFSADGKYSAETATVKDEKWENTARKAINSAEPADAVMNVKPLYDIQFILKGKDPVKVKVWNEQGKVYFRSMDSEVIYLVPAEEGVLFIEYIEAIAQSIQKTP
;
A
#
# COMPACT_ATOMS: atom_id res chain seq x y z
N MET A 1 38.11 -4.15 -24.52
CA MET A 1 37.14 -4.96 -25.29
C MET A 1 37.42 -6.44 -25.00
N LYS A 2 36.49 -7.15 -24.35
CA LYS A 2 36.65 -8.56 -23.94
C LYS A 2 35.95 -9.48 -24.97
N SER A 3 36.79 -10.25 -25.67
CA SER A 3 36.62 -11.63 -26.20
C SER A 3 35.28 -12.09 -26.81
N SER A 4 35.25 -12.27 -28.14
CA SER A 4 34.26 -13.05 -28.93
C SER A 4 34.72 -14.49 -29.22
N PHE A 5 35.45 -15.12 -28.28
CA PHE A 5 36.06 -16.46 -28.44
C PHE A 5 35.11 -17.64 -28.19
N GLY A 6 33.81 -17.48 -28.49
CA GLY A 6 32.77 -18.44 -28.09
C GLY A 6 32.20 -19.33 -29.20
N PHE A 7 32.37 -18.98 -30.48
CA PHE A 7 31.63 -19.64 -31.58
C PHE A 7 32.46 -20.57 -32.47
N ASP A 8 33.79 -20.44 -32.50
CA ASP A 8 34.61 -21.25 -33.42
C ASP A 8 34.82 -22.70 -32.96
N ASN A 9 34.59 -23.01 -31.68
CA ASN A 9 34.77 -24.37 -31.13
C ASN A 9 33.55 -25.29 -31.35
N SER A 10 32.38 -24.75 -31.72
CA SER A 10 31.16 -25.56 -31.85
C SER A 10 31.10 -26.40 -33.14
N PHE A 11 31.97 -26.12 -34.12
CA PHE A 11 31.99 -26.85 -35.39
C PHE A 11 33.14 -27.86 -35.50
N SER A 12 34.19 -27.76 -34.67
CA SER A 12 35.33 -28.71 -34.70
C SER A 12 34.96 -30.12 -34.23
N GLU A 13 33.88 -30.29 -33.48
CA GLU A 13 33.40 -31.61 -33.05
C GLU A 13 32.71 -32.41 -34.16
N LEU A 14 32.17 -31.74 -35.18
CA LEU A 14 31.50 -32.41 -36.31
C LEU A 14 32.48 -33.11 -37.26
N ASP A 15 33.76 -32.77 -37.20
CA ASP A 15 34.80 -33.43 -38.01
C ASP A 15 35.25 -34.78 -37.45
N ARG A 16 34.93 -35.08 -36.18
CA ARG A 16 35.24 -36.37 -35.55
C ARG A 16 34.24 -37.49 -35.86
N ILE A 17 33.15 -37.17 -36.55
CA ILE A 17 32.14 -38.17 -36.92
C ILE A 17 32.59 -38.85 -38.22
N PRO A 18 32.82 -40.18 -38.25
CA PRO A 18 33.30 -40.89 -39.43
C PRO A 18 32.18 -41.03 -40.46
N ARG A 19 31.97 -39.98 -41.26
CA ARG A 19 31.04 -39.94 -42.38
C ARG A 19 31.80 -39.60 -43.65
N SER A 20 31.33 -40.12 -44.78
CA SER A 20 31.98 -39.84 -46.06
C SER A 20 31.82 -38.35 -46.43
N GLN A 21 32.83 -37.78 -47.10
CA GLN A 21 32.77 -36.38 -47.56
C GLN A 21 31.54 -36.10 -48.43
N LYS A 22 31.06 -37.12 -49.17
CA LYS A 22 29.83 -37.07 -49.96
C LYS A 22 28.59 -36.85 -49.09
N GLN A 23 28.49 -37.54 -47.95
CA GLN A 23 27.38 -37.37 -47.00
C GLN A 23 27.39 -35.98 -46.33
N LYS A 24 28.58 -35.42 -46.07
CA LYS A 24 28.71 -34.05 -45.54
C LYS A 24 28.20 -33.02 -46.55
N GLN A 25 28.58 -33.15 -47.82
CA GLN A 25 28.11 -32.25 -48.88
C GLN A 25 26.60 -32.36 -49.14
N GLU A 26 26.05 -33.58 -49.12
CA GLU A 26 24.59 -33.78 -49.26
C GLU A 26 23.82 -33.17 -48.09
N SER A 27 24.32 -33.31 -46.86
CA SER A 27 23.70 -32.71 -45.67
C SER A 27 23.73 -31.18 -45.73
N LEU A 28 24.88 -30.60 -46.12
CA LEU A 28 25.00 -29.16 -46.34
C LEU A 28 24.02 -28.68 -47.40
N ARG A 29 23.95 -29.35 -48.55
CA ARG A 29 23.03 -28.99 -49.63
C ARG A 29 21.57 -29.03 -49.19
N LYS A 30 21.19 -30.02 -48.37
CA LYS A 30 19.84 -30.16 -47.82
C LYS A 30 19.50 -29.07 -46.79
N ILE A 31 20.47 -28.62 -46.00
CA ILE A 31 20.31 -27.49 -45.07
C ILE A 31 20.13 -26.19 -45.87
N TRP A 32 20.97 -25.97 -46.89
CA TRP A 32 20.87 -24.79 -47.74
C TRP A 32 19.53 -24.71 -48.48
N SER A 33 19.07 -25.82 -49.08
CA SER A 33 17.76 -25.86 -49.74
C SER A 33 16.60 -25.67 -48.74
N GLY A 34 16.72 -26.17 -47.51
CA GLY A 34 15.72 -25.97 -46.46
C GLY A 34 15.67 -24.55 -45.88
N ILE A 35 16.78 -23.79 -45.94
CA ILE A 35 16.82 -22.37 -45.58
C ILE A 35 16.16 -21.53 -46.68
N GLU A 36 16.36 -21.91 -47.95
CA GLU A 36 15.80 -21.22 -49.11
C GLU A 36 14.28 -21.49 -49.28
N GLU A 37 13.80 -22.66 -48.84
CA GLU A 37 12.38 -23.04 -48.80
C GLU A 37 11.64 -22.62 -47.51
N ARG A 38 12.09 -21.57 -46.80
CA ARG A 38 11.22 -20.99 -45.77
C ARG A 38 9.92 -20.51 -46.43
N PRO A 39 8.73 -20.93 -45.97
CA PRO A 39 7.48 -20.47 -46.56
C PRO A 39 7.46 -18.95 -46.45
N LYS A 40 7.30 -18.27 -47.59
CA LYS A 40 7.01 -16.83 -47.65
C LYS A 40 5.92 -16.58 -46.63
N SER A 41 6.26 -15.98 -45.49
CA SER A 41 5.26 -15.59 -44.52
C SER A 41 4.32 -14.66 -45.27
N LYS A 42 3.07 -15.10 -45.44
CA LYS A 42 2.00 -14.19 -45.84
C LYS A 42 2.03 -13.12 -44.76
N LYS A 43 2.52 -11.94 -45.13
CA LYS A 43 2.36 -10.71 -44.35
C LYS A 43 0.86 -10.47 -44.27
N ASN A 44 0.21 -11.11 -43.31
CA ASN A 44 -1.09 -10.67 -42.85
C ASN A 44 -0.83 -9.29 -42.28
N ILE A 45 -1.29 -8.28 -43.02
CA ILE A 45 -1.40 -6.91 -42.56
C ILE A 45 -2.39 -6.98 -41.39
N PHE A 46 -1.88 -7.27 -40.20
CA PHE A 46 -2.62 -7.05 -38.98
C PHE A 46 -2.87 -5.54 -38.91
N PRO A 47 -4.13 -5.09 -38.86
CA PRO A 47 -4.41 -3.67 -38.83
C PRO A 47 -3.81 -3.11 -37.54
N ARG A 48 -2.94 -2.09 -37.68
CA ARG A 48 -2.29 -1.35 -36.57
C ARG A 48 -3.26 -0.78 -35.53
N PHE A 49 -4.56 -0.84 -35.79
CA PHE A 49 -5.63 -0.45 -34.87
C PHE A 49 -5.87 -1.46 -33.73
N LEU A 50 -5.53 -2.74 -33.91
CA LEU A 50 -5.79 -3.78 -32.90
C LEU A 50 -4.78 -3.71 -31.74
N THR A 51 -3.54 -3.30 -32.02
CA THR A 51 -2.52 -3.02 -31.00
C THR A 51 -2.78 -1.71 -30.25
N ALA A 52 -3.32 -0.68 -30.91
CA ALA A 52 -3.66 0.58 -30.25
C ALA A 52 -4.82 0.42 -29.25
N ALA A 53 -5.87 -0.33 -29.62
CA ALA A 53 -7.00 -0.61 -28.76
C ALA A 53 -6.60 -1.46 -27.53
N ALA A 54 -5.74 -2.47 -27.71
CA ALA A 54 -5.22 -3.27 -26.61
C ALA A 54 -4.37 -2.44 -25.64
N MET A 55 -3.50 -1.56 -26.15
CA MET A 55 -2.73 -0.64 -25.29
C MET A 55 -3.63 0.35 -24.55
N ALA A 56 -4.65 0.90 -25.21
CA ALA A 56 -5.63 1.78 -24.56
C ALA A 56 -6.42 1.05 -23.47
N ALA A 57 -6.81 -0.21 -23.70
CA ALA A 57 -7.47 -1.04 -22.69
C ALA A 57 -6.55 -1.32 -21.50
N CYS A 58 -5.27 -1.65 -21.71
CA CYS A 58 -4.31 -1.83 -20.63
C CYS A 58 -4.06 -0.54 -19.84
N ILE A 59 -4.00 0.61 -20.50
CA ILE A 59 -3.83 1.92 -19.85
C ILE A 59 -5.09 2.27 -19.05
N MET A 60 -6.29 2.05 -19.59
CA MET A 60 -7.55 2.24 -18.86
C MET A 60 -7.64 1.31 -17.65
N PHE A 61 -7.22 0.06 -17.79
CA PHE A 61 -7.21 -0.90 -16.68
C PHE A 61 -6.19 -0.51 -15.61
N ALA A 62 -5.01 -0.04 -15.99
CA ALA A 62 -4.03 0.52 -15.05
C ALA A 62 -4.58 1.78 -14.35
N ILE A 63 -5.23 2.69 -15.09
CA ILE A 63 -5.86 3.88 -14.51
C ILE A 63 -6.98 3.46 -13.55
N ILE A 64 -7.80 2.46 -13.84
CA ILE A 64 -8.84 1.98 -12.93
C ILE A 64 -8.21 1.42 -11.66
N ILE A 65 -7.19 0.55 -11.76
CA ILE A 65 -6.49 -0.02 -10.60
C ILE A 65 -5.83 1.08 -9.75
N PHE A 66 -5.14 2.04 -10.37
CA PHE A 66 -4.50 3.14 -9.65
C PHE A 66 -5.48 4.21 -9.17
N SER A 67 -6.65 4.35 -9.80
CA SER A 67 -7.68 5.31 -9.38
C SER A 67 -8.54 4.77 -8.25
N GLU A 68 -8.71 3.45 -8.12
CA GLU A 68 -9.44 2.82 -7.01
C GLU A 68 -8.76 3.11 -5.65
N ASP A 69 -7.42 3.20 -5.63
CA ASP A 69 -6.65 3.68 -4.47
C ASP A 69 -6.81 5.20 -4.21
N SER A 70 -7.16 6.00 -5.23
CA SER A 70 -7.31 7.45 -5.09
C SER A 70 -8.73 7.92 -4.76
N ILE A 71 -9.75 7.12 -5.10
CA ILE A 71 -11.17 7.44 -4.86
C ILE A 71 -11.63 7.02 -3.45
N THR A 72 -10.84 6.21 -2.75
CA THR A 72 -11.01 5.93 -1.31
C THR A 72 -10.28 6.91 -0.40
N ARG A 73 -9.72 8.01 -0.95
CA ARG A 73 -9.21 9.15 -0.18
C ARG A 73 -10.37 10.00 0.35
N GLY A 74 -11.31 9.34 1.00
CA GLY A 74 -12.46 9.93 1.65
C GLY A 74 -12.05 10.64 2.92
N THR A 75 -12.68 11.79 3.15
CA THR A 75 -13.16 12.29 4.45
C THR A 75 -12.94 11.32 5.62
N SER A 76 -12.48 11.81 6.78
CA SER A 76 -12.44 11.15 8.11
C SER A 76 -13.51 10.09 8.33
N ALA A 77 -14.71 10.35 7.81
CA ALA A 77 -15.83 9.44 7.72
C ALA A 77 -15.53 8.05 7.10
N ASP A 78 -14.41 7.78 6.43
CA ASP A 78 -14.07 6.43 5.94
C ASP A 78 -13.04 5.67 6.81
N LEU A 79 -12.42 6.34 7.80
CA LEU A 79 -11.35 5.75 8.60
C LEU A 79 -11.82 4.53 9.40
N VAL A 80 -13.04 4.55 9.95
CA VAL A 80 -13.57 3.46 10.81
C VAL A 80 -15.01 3.07 10.47
N ARG A 81 -15.74 3.86 9.67
CA ARG A 81 -17.21 3.80 9.53
C ARG A 81 -17.82 2.44 9.20
N ASN A 82 -17.06 1.55 8.56
CA ASN A 82 -17.54 0.21 8.17
C ASN A 82 -16.76 -0.96 8.79
N SER A 83 -15.93 -0.70 9.81
CA SER A 83 -15.10 -1.74 10.43
C SER A 83 -15.13 -1.66 11.94
N MET A 84 -15.30 -2.82 12.57
CA MET A 84 -15.24 -2.95 14.02
C MET A 84 -13.81 -2.72 14.49
N ILE A 85 -13.63 -1.84 15.49
CA ILE A 85 -12.35 -1.71 16.19
C ILE A 85 -12.21 -2.92 17.11
N THR A 86 -11.23 -3.76 16.86
CA THR A 86 -10.98 -4.98 17.66
C THR A 86 -10.04 -4.72 18.83
N GLN A 87 -9.15 -3.74 18.67
CA GLN A 87 -8.15 -3.38 19.66
C GLN A 87 -7.70 -1.94 19.40
N THR A 88 -7.36 -1.21 20.46
CA THR A 88 -6.77 0.12 20.34
C THR A 88 -5.50 0.20 21.17
N PHE A 89 -4.47 0.80 20.60
CA PHE A 89 -3.26 1.19 21.32
C PHE A 89 -3.26 2.69 21.52
N ILE A 90 -2.97 3.15 22.74
CA ILE A 90 -2.96 4.56 23.10
C ILE A 90 -1.65 4.85 23.81
N ALA A 91 -0.93 5.86 23.35
CA ALA A 91 0.27 6.37 24.00
C ALA A 91 0.19 7.90 24.09
N LEU A 92 0.94 8.47 25.02
CA LEU A 92 1.17 9.91 25.02
C LEU A 92 1.97 10.27 23.77
N SER A 93 1.57 11.34 23.09
CA SER A 93 2.30 11.78 21.91
C SER A 93 3.57 12.53 22.33
N GLU A 94 4.69 12.24 21.69
CA GLU A 94 5.96 12.92 21.95
C GLU A 94 6.18 14.14 21.06
N THR A 95 5.86 14.00 19.78
CA THR A 95 6.04 15.06 18.78
C THR A 95 4.96 14.95 17.72
N GLU A 96 4.91 15.94 16.83
CA GLU A 96 4.00 15.91 15.69
C GLU A 96 4.42 14.89 14.60
N THR A 97 5.69 14.51 14.54
CA THR A 97 6.24 13.66 13.48
C THR A 97 6.52 12.22 13.93
N SER A 98 6.74 11.99 15.22
CA SER A 98 6.89 10.65 15.80
C SER A 98 5.53 10.04 16.12
N PHE A 99 5.46 8.71 16.23
CA PHE A 99 4.25 8.01 16.62
C PHE A 99 4.55 6.90 17.63
N SER A 100 4.05 7.05 18.85
CA SER A 100 4.42 6.20 19.99
C SER A 100 3.50 4.99 20.20
N ALA A 101 2.28 5.01 19.66
CA ALA A 101 1.31 3.91 19.79
C ALA A 101 1.48 2.83 18.70
N ASP A 102 2.71 2.37 18.45
CA ASP A 102 3.07 1.53 17.28
C ASP A 102 2.58 0.06 17.34
N GLY A 103 1.68 -0.27 18.26
CA GLY A 103 1.10 -1.60 18.42
C GLY A 103 2.01 -2.59 19.14
N LYS A 104 3.20 -2.18 19.56
CA LYS A 104 4.05 -2.98 20.45
C LYS A 104 3.62 -2.77 21.90
N TYR A 105 3.61 -3.85 22.67
CA TYR A 105 3.40 -3.77 24.11
C TYR A 105 4.62 -3.09 24.75
N SER A 106 4.36 -1.97 25.43
CA SER A 106 5.35 -1.20 26.17
C SER A 106 4.71 -0.68 27.46
N ALA A 107 5.54 -0.24 28.42
CA ALA A 107 5.05 0.39 29.64
C ALA A 107 4.37 1.76 29.38
N GLU A 108 4.60 2.35 28.20
CA GLU A 108 4.13 3.68 27.81
C GLU A 108 2.87 3.61 26.92
N THR A 109 2.43 2.39 26.57
CA THR A 109 1.31 2.15 25.66
C THR A 109 0.20 1.38 26.37
N ALA A 110 -0.99 1.98 26.49
CA ALA A 110 -2.20 1.26 26.89
C ALA A 110 -2.75 0.43 25.73
N THR A 111 -3.21 -0.78 26.05
CA THR A 111 -4.00 -1.61 25.14
C THR A 111 -5.44 -1.66 25.64
N VAL A 112 -6.39 -1.29 24.78
CA VAL A 112 -7.81 -1.22 25.12
C VAL A 112 -8.59 -2.20 24.25
N LYS A 113 -9.38 -3.04 24.92
CA LYS A 113 -10.32 -4.01 24.34
C LYS A 113 -11.63 -3.92 25.13
N ASP A 114 -12.32 -2.80 24.98
CA ASP A 114 -13.54 -2.49 25.72
C ASP A 114 -14.61 -2.07 24.69
N GLU A 115 -15.82 -2.65 24.78
CA GLU A 115 -16.94 -2.35 23.90
C GLU A 115 -17.47 -0.91 24.07
N LYS A 116 -17.41 -0.36 25.28
CA LYS A 116 -17.78 1.04 25.53
C LYS A 116 -16.80 1.97 24.85
N TRP A 117 -15.50 1.70 24.99
CA TRP A 117 -14.46 2.43 24.27
C TRP A 117 -14.67 2.33 22.75
N GLU A 118 -14.89 1.13 22.23
CA GLU A 118 -15.15 0.89 20.81
C GLU A 118 -16.28 1.77 20.29
N ASN A 119 -17.40 1.80 21.01
CA ASN A 119 -18.55 2.59 20.63
C ASN A 119 -18.29 4.10 20.69
N THR A 120 -17.62 4.57 21.76
CA THR A 120 -17.27 5.99 21.93
C THR A 120 -16.30 6.45 20.85
N ALA A 121 -15.23 5.70 20.61
CA ALA A 121 -14.23 6.01 19.59
C ALA A 121 -14.84 6.03 18.19
N ARG A 122 -15.65 5.03 17.86
CA ARG A 122 -16.35 4.97 16.57
C ARG A 122 -17.29 6.15 16.38
N LYS A 123 -18.06 6.54 17.41
CA LYS A 123 -18.94 7.72 17.32
C LYS A 123 -18.15 9.00 17.07
N ALA A 124 -17.10 9.25 17.85
CA ALA A 124 -16.27 10.44 17.72
C ALA A 124 -15.59 10.53 16.34
N ILE A 125 -15.05 9.41 15.82
CA ILE A 125 -14.40 9.40 14.51
C ILE A 125 -15.41 9.62 13.39
N ASN A 126 -16.58 8.97 13.46
CA ASN A 126 -17.59 9.05 12.42
C ASN A 126 -18.33 10.40 12.39
N SER A 127 -18.37 11.11 13.52
CA SER A 127 -18.96 12.46 13.60
C SER A 127 -17.94 13.57 13.32
N ALA A 128 -16.65 13.25 13.20
CA ALA A 128 -15.60 14.25 12.98
C ALA A 128 -15.65 14.83 11.56
N GLU A 129 -15.65 16.15 11.47
CA GLU A 129 -15.75 16.91 10.22
C GLU A 129 -14.43 17.59 9.88
N PRO A 130 -14.06 17.74 8.59
CA PRO A 130 -12.86 18.48 8.20
C PRO A 130 -12.87 19.89 8.80
N ALA A 131 -11.72 20.32 9.31
CA ALA A 131 -11.56 21.64 9.91
C ALA A 131 -10.30 22.32 9.38
N ASP A 132 -10.43 23.58 8.99
CA ASP A 132 -9.31 24.46 8.66
C ASP A 132 -8.69 25.02 9.95
N ALA A 133 -8.03 24.14 10.71
CA ALA A 133 -7.34 24.46 11.95
C ALA A 133 -5.82 24.34 11.78
N VAL A 134 -5.08 25.30 12.32
CA VAL A 134 -3.62 25.20 12.44
C VAL A 134 -3.29 24.87 13.89
N MET A 135 -2.83 23.65 14.14
CA MET A 135 -2.48 23.20 15.48
C MET A 135 -1.13 23.80 15.88
N ASN A 136 -1.15 24.80 16.76
CA ASN A 136 0.08 25.39 17.31
C ASN A 136 0.58 24.68 18.56
N VAL A 137 -0.21 23.73 19.06
CA VAL A 137 0.10 22.92 20.23
C VAL A 137 0.52 21.51 19.82
N LYS A 138 1.36 20.90 20.66
CA LYS A 138 1.78 19.52 20.49
C LYS A 138 0.56 18.57 20.62
N PRO A 139 0.48 17.49 19.82
CA PRO A 139 -0.50 16.43 20.06
C PRO A 139 -0.40 15.88 21.48
N LEU A 140 -1.54 15.48 22.02
CA LEU A 140 -1.63 14.89 23.35
C LEU A 140 -1.46 13.38 23.30
N TYR A 141 -2.10 12.73 22.32
CA TYR A 141 -2.14 11.28 22.22
C TYR A 141 -1.89 10.79 20.81
N ASP A 142 -1.18 9.67 20.74
CA ASP A 142 -1.08 8.83 19.56
C ASP A 142 -1.99 7.62 19.75
N ILE A 143 -2.86 7.36 18.79
CA ILE A 143 -3.85 6.28 18.87
C ILE A 143 -3.78 5.42 17.61
N GLN A 144 -3.59 4.12 17.79
CA GLN A 144 -3.69 3.15 16.70
C GLN A 144 -4.93 2.28 16.88
N PHE A 145 -5.84 2.34 15.92
CA PHE A 145 -7.01 1.50 15.85
C PHE A 145 -6.73 0.26 15.01
N ILE A 146 -6.84 -0.92 15.61
CA ILE A 146 -6.82 -2.19 14.89
C ILE A 146 -8.23 -2.50 14.44
N LEU A 147 -8.41 -2.59 13.12
CA LEU A 147 -9.70 -2.79 12.50
C LEU A 147 -9.86 -4.23 12.03
N LYS A 148 -11.06 -4.78 12.14
CA LYS A 148 -11.36 -6.11 11.60
C LYS A 148 -11.32 -6.08 10.07
N GLY A 149 -10.36 -6.78 9.47
CA GLY A 149 -10.27 -6.97 8.02
C GLY A 149 -9.79 -5.73 7.25
N LYS A 150 -9.15 -4.77 7.92
CA LYS A 150 -8.55 -3.58 7.32
C LYS A 150 -7.20 -3.29 7.96
N ASP A 151 -6.41 -2.46 7.30
CA ASP A 151 -5.15 -1.97 7.85
C ASP A 151 -5.40 -1.12 9.12
N PRO A 152 -4.44 -1.12 10.06
CA PRO A 152 -4.52 -0.28 11.24
C PRO A 152 -4.54 1.20 10.88
N VAL A 153 -5.40 1.96 11.55
CA VAL A 153 -5.47 3.42 11.38
C VAL A 153 -4.71 4.10 12.51
N LYS A 154 -3.78 4.98 12.16
CA LYS A 154 -2.97 5.76 13.11
C LYS A 154 -3.44 7.20 13.15
N VAL A 155 -3.79 7.69 14.33
CA VAL A 155 -4.38 9.02 14.55
C VAL A 155 -3.62 9.75 15.63
N LYS A 156 -3.35 11.03 15.39
CA LYS A 156 -2.94 11.99 16.40
C LYS A 156 -4.14 12.76 16.93
N VAL A 157 -4.15 12.98 18.23
CA VAL A 157 -5.25 13.65 18.93
C VAL A 157 -4.74 14.88 19.65
N TRP A 158 -5.48 15.97 19.51
CA TRP A 158 -5.28 17.21 20.26
C TRP A 158 -6.56 17.55 21.02
N ASN A 159 -6.39 18.23 22.16
CA ASN A 159 -7.47 18.91 22.87
C ASN A 159 -7.03 20.35 23.08
N GLU A 160 -7.58 21.27 22.30
CA GLU A 160 -7.27 22.70 22.37
C GLU A 160 -8.54 23.48 22.70
N GLN A 161 -8.53 24.19 23.83
CA GLN A 161 -9.68 25.00 24.30
C GLN A 161 -10.98 24.19 24.41
N GLY A 162 -10.89 22.91 24.81
CA GLY A 162 -12.04 22.01 24.94
C GLY A 162 -12.56 21.46 23.61
N LYS A 163 -11.86 21.70 22.50
CA LYS A 163 -12.16 21.12 21.19
C LYS A 163 -11.18 19.99 20.89
N VAL A 164 -11.74 18.85 20.49
CA VAL A 164 -10.95 17.67 20.15
C VAL A 164 -10.71 17.63 18.66
N TYR A 165 -9.45 17.49 18.26
CA TYR A 165 -9.06 17.39 16.86
C TYR A 165 -8.34 16.07 16.60
N PHE A 166 -8.60 15.50 15.41
CA PHE A 166 -7.95 14.31 14.91
C PHE A 166 -7.19 14.62 13.63
N ARG A 167 -6.04 13.97 13.48
CA ARG A 167 -5.34 13.89 12.19
C ARG A 167 -4.83 12.47 11.99
N SER A 168 -5.16 11.88 10.84
CA SER A 168 -4.56 10.60 10.45
C SER A 168 -3.08 10.81 10.13
N MET A 169 -2.22 9.84 10.40
CA MET A 169 -0.82 9.91 9.96
C MET A 169 -0.67 9.84 8.44
N ASP A 170 -1.67 9.31 7.75
CA ASP A 170 -1.68 9.15 6.29
C ASP A 170 -2.38 10.31 5.56
N SER A 171 -2.79 11.35 6.30
CA SER A 171 -3.51 12.51 5.76
C SER A 171 -3.07 13.81 6.43
N GLU A 172 -3.06 14.89 5.65
CA GLU A 172 -2.81 16.24 6.17
C GLU A 172 -4.08 16.90 6.70
N VAL A 173 -5.26 16.33 6.41
CA VAL A 173 -6.54 16.88 6.83
C VAL A 173 -6.73 16.74 8.33
N ILE A 174 -7.00 17.85 8.99
CA ILE A 174 -7.39 17.92 10.40
C ILE A 174 -8.91 17.85 10.47
N TYR A 175 -9.40 17.10 11.45
CA TYR A 175 -10.81 16.90 11.69
C TYR A 175 -11.17 17.40 13.08
N LEU A 176 -12.27 18.14 13.19
CA LEU A 176 -12.85 18.57 14.44
C LEU A 176 -13.95 17.59 14.85
N VAL A 177 -13.88 17.10 16.08
CA VAL A 177 -14.94 16.30 16.68
C VAL A 177 -15.99 17.24 17.27
N PRO A 178 -17.29 17.00 17.05
CA PRO A 178 -18.34 17.74 17.73
C PRO A 178 -18.20 17.63 19.25
N ALA A 179 -18.63 18.68 19.97
CA ALA A 179 -18.33 18.83 21.39
C ALA A 179 -18.86 17.67 22.26
N GLU A 180 -20.07 17.16 21.97
CA GLU A 180 -20.70 16.08 22.74
C GLU A 180 -19.87 14.80 22.71
N GLU A 181 -19.46 14.36 21.52
CA GLU A 181 -18.62 13.18 21.34
C GLU A 181 -17.17 13.44 21.76
N GLY A 182 -16.64 14.63 21.53
CA GLY A 182 -15.28 15.01 21.85
C GLY A 182 -14.99 14.94 23.36
N VAL A 183 -15.91 15.45 24.19
CA VAL A 183 -15.77 15.40 25.66
C VAL A 183 -15.73 13.95 26.15
N LEU A 184 -16.67 13.11 25.72
CA LEU A 184 -16.70 11.70 26.13
C LEU A 184 -15.46 10.94 25.66
N PHE A 185 -14.99 11.24 24.45
CA PHE A 185 -13.81 10.61 23.88
C PHE A 185 -12.54 10.96 24.67
N ILE A 186 -12.32 12.23 24.98
CA ILE A 186 -11.12 12.67 25.70
C ILE A 186 -11.13 12.20 27.16
N GLU A 187 -12.28 12.25 27.84
CA GLU A 187 -12.42 11.75 29.22
C GLU A 187 -12.04 10.26 29.33
N TYR A 188 -12.46 9.45 28.36
CA TYR A 188 -12.14 8.02 28.34
C TYR A 188 -10.63 7.80 28.11
N ILE A 189 -10.03 8.54 27.18
CA ILE A 189 -8.58 8.47 26.94
C ILE A 189 -7.80 8.90 28.17
N GLU A 190 -8.19 9.97 28.84
CA GLU A 190 -7.54 10.46 30.05
C GLU A 190 -7.61 9.41 31.16
N ALA A 191 -8.76 8.77 31.35
CA ALA A 191 -8.91 7.67 32.30
C ALA A 191 -7.98 6.48 31.98
N ILE A 192 -7.84 6.14 30.69
CA ILE A 192 -6.92 5.10 30.23
C ILE A 192 -5.46 5.54 30.46
N ALA A 193 -5.10 6.76 30.08
CA ALA A 193 -3.73 7.28 30.21
C ALA A 193 -3.27 7.37 31.67
N GLN A 194 -4.17 7.71 32.60
CA GLN A 194 -3.89 7.66 34.03
C GLN A 194 -3.56 6.25 34.53
N SER A 195 -4.10 5.20 33.91
CA SER A 195 -3.74 3.82 34.24
C SER A 195 -2.31 3.47 33.82
N ILE A 196 -1.83 4.04 32.71
CA ILE A 196 -0.45 3.84 32.22
C ILE A 196 0.55 4.41 33.23
N GLN A 197 0.33 5.66 33.68
CA GLN A 197 1.25 6.37 34.58
C GLN A 197 1.34 5.79 35.99
N LYS A 198 0.36 4.98 36.42
CA LYS A 198 0.31 4.38 37.77
C LYS A 198 0.93 2.99 37.84
N THR A 199 1.46 2.47 36.73
CA THR A 199 2.11 1.15 36.71
C THR A 199 3.59 1.35 37.10
N PRO A 200 4.05 0.80 38.25
CA PRO A 200 5.39 1.04 38.79
C PRO A 200 6.52 0.39 37.98
#